data_AF-A0A7S1S2U2-F1
#
_entry.id   AF-A0A7S1S2U2-F1
#
_cell.length_a   1.000
_cell.length_b   1.000
_cell.length_c   1.000
_cell.angle_alpha   90.00
_cell.angle_beta   90.00
_cell.angle_gamma   90.00
#
_symmetry.space_group_name_H-M   'P 1'
#
loop_
_entity.id
_entity.type
_entity.pdbx_description
1 polymer ?
#
loop_
_entity_poly.entity_id
_entity_poly.type
_entity_poly.pdbx_seq_one_letter_code
_entity_poly.pdbx_strand_id
1 'polypeptide(L)'
;NKSLSALGNVIEKLADKATGKSKNPLIPYRDSKLTRLLQNALGGSSKTVMICAISPASSNYEETLSTLRYADRAKRIKNAAVINENPQDKLIRQLREENSKLKELMGSAPASDGADAQLGEDLAAKQQEVAALEEALQDMQKSFAEKMADAQKAAQKREKEKENLSLPHIANLNEDDLLTNKLCFAFKEGRSRIGRSLGTGEAGEKPEVGLAGLGIHTEHAVVVTTGGQCLLSAASKEAAAATFVNGASLSE
;
A
#
# COMPACT_ATOMS: atom_id res chain seq x y z
N ASN A 1 9.92 -18.98 13.38
CA ASN A 1 11.07 -18.06 13.22
C ASN A 1 11.95 -18.29 11.97
N LYS A 2 11.48 -19.02 10.94
CA LYS A 2 12.28 -19.34 9.75
C LYS A 2 12.86 -18.12 9.01
N SER A 3 12.08 -17.04 8.89
CA SER A 3 12.50 -15.82 8.18
C SER A 3 13.64 -15.07 8.88
N LEU A 4 13.66 -15.02 10.21
CA LEU A 4 14.69 -14.34 10.99
C LEU A 4 16.02 -15.11 10.97
N SER A 5 15.95 -16.44 11.09
CA SER A 5 17.14 -17.29 10.97
C SER A 5 17.73 -17.22 9.54
N ALA A 6 16.89 -17.22 8.51
CA ALA A 6 17.33 -17.05 7.12
C ALA A 6 18.00 -15.68 6.90
N LEU A 7 17.45 -14.61 7.49
CA LEU A 7 18.06 -13.28 7.45
C LEU A 7 19.44 -13.26 8.09
N GLY A 8 19.61 -13.91 9.25
CA GLY A 8 20.91 -14.06 9.90
C GLY A 8 21.95 -14.73 9.03
N ASN A 9 21.58 -15.84 8.38
CA ASN A 9 22.48 -16.56 7.46
C ASN A 9 22.89 -15.72 6.25
N VAL A 10 21.96 -14.91 5.71
CA VAL A 10 22.24 -13.99 4.60
C VAL A 10 23.26 -12.93 5.03
N ILE A 11 23.05 -12.31 6.19
CA ILE A 11 23.94 -11.26 6.71
C ILE A 11 25.33 -11.80 7.00
N GLU A 12 25.43 -12.99 7.58
CA GLU A 12 26.72 -13.63 7.87
C GLU A 12 27.54 -13.89 6.60
N LYS A 13 26.92 -14.51 5.58
CA LYS A 13 27.60 -14.77 4.30
C LYS A 13 27.98 -13.48 3.56
N LEU A 14 27.15 -12.43 3.66
CA LEU A 14 27.45 -11.12 3.08
C LEU A 14 28.63 -10.43 3.79
N ALA A 15 28.70 -10.54 5.12
CA ALA A 15 29.81 -10.01 5.91
C ALA A 15 31.13 -10.74 5.58
N ASP A 16 31.09 -12.06 5.41
CA ASP A 16 32.26 -12.84 5.00
C ASP A 16 32.71 -12.54 3.56
N LYS A 17 31.77 -12.29 2.65
CA LYS A 17 32.07 -11.80 1.29
C LYS A 17 32.79 -10.45 1.34
N ALA A 18 32.30 -9.53 2.17
CA ALA A 18 32.86 -8.17 2.27
C ALA A 18 34.25 -8.13 2.90
N THR A 19 34.59 -9.10 3.77
CA THR A 19 35.91 -9.24 4.38
C THR A 19 36.89 -10.06 3.54
N GLY A 20 36.48 -10.57 2.37
CA GLY A 20 37.34 -11.30 1.45
C GLY A 20 37.63 -12.75 1.84
N LYS A 21 36.97 -13.28 2.89
CA LYS A 21 37.12 -14.67 3.32
C LYS A 21 36.59 -15.67 2.28
N SER A 22 35.59 -15.28 1.50
CA SER A 22 35.04 -16.07 0.40
C SER A 22 34.85 -15.20 -0.85
N LYS A 23 35.48 -15.58 -1.95
CA LYS A 23 35.49 -14.78 -3.19
C LYS A 23 34.17 -14.81 -3.98
N ASN A 24 33.24 -15.73 -3.68
CA ASN A 24 31.89 -15.73 -4.27
C ASN A 24 30.92 -16.67 -3.52
N PRO A 25 30.54 -16.36 -2.27
CA PRO A 25 29.61 -17.22 -1.54
C PRO A 25 28.20 -17.16 -2.14
N LEU A 26 27.55 -18.32 -2.26
CA LEU A 26 26.12 -18.39 -2.60
C LEU A 26 25.30 -17.86 -1.42
N ILE A 27 24.66 -16.71 -1.62
CA ILE A 27 23.83 -16.04 -0.61
C ILE A 27 22.38 -16.56 -0.72
N PRO A 28 21.82 -17.17 0.34
CA PRO A 28 20.56 -17.89 0.29
C PRO A 28 19.34 -16.97 0.42
N TYR A 29 19.18 -15.99 -0.48
CA TYR A 29 18.01 -15.09 -0.43
C TYR A 29 16.67 -15.82 -0.61
N ARG A 30 16.68 -17.01 -1.22
CA ARG A 30 15.49 -17.80 -1.53
C ARG A 30 14.92 -18.60 -0.36
N ASP A 31 15.66 -18.73 0.75
CA ASP A 31 15.25 -19.55 1.89
C ASP A 31 14.03 -18.98 2.64
N SER A 32 13.75 -17.68 2.47
CA SER A 32 12.55 -17.03 2.99
C SER A 32 11.99 -15.97 2.03
N LYS A 33 10.68 -15.72 2.12
CA LYS A 33 10.02 -14.63 1.38
C LYS A 33 10.62 -13.26 1.75
N LEU A 34 10.95 -13.05 3.03
CA LEU A 34 11.52 -11.79 3.53
C LEU A 34 12.88 -11.50 2.90
N THR A 35 13.80 -12.45 2.93
CA THR A 35 15.14 -12.29 2.34
C THR A 35 15.09 -12.12 0.82
N ARG A 36 14.07 -12.67 0.15
CA ARG A 36 13.87 -12.49 -1.30
C ARG A 36 13.40 -11.08 -1.64
N LEU A 37 12.50 -10.51 -0.85
CA LEU A 37 12.04 -9.12 -1.00
C LEU A 37 13.16 -8.13 -0.66
N LEU A 38 13.99 -8.44 0.34
CA LEU A 38 15.07 -7.58 0.81
C LEU A 38 16.40 -7.78 0.07
N GLN A 39 16.44 -8.56 -1.01
CA GLN A 39 17.67 -8.83 -1.76
C GLN A 39 18.37 -7.55 -2.23
N ASN A 40 17.60 -6.55 -2.66
CA ASN A 40 18.15 -5.25 -3.08
C ASN A 40 18.71 -4.42 -1.91
N ALA A 41 18.21 -4.65 -0.69
CA ALA A 41 18.65 -3.96 0.52
C ALA A 41 19.90 -4.59 1.15
N LEU A 42 20.16 -5.88 0.93
CA LEU A 42 21.27 -6.58 1.57
C LEU A 42 22.30 -6.99 0.52
N GLY A 43 23.28 -6.14 0.24
CA GLY A 43 24.31 -6.38 -0.78
C GLY A 43 23.88 -6.06 -2.22
N GLY A 44 22.81 -5.27 -2.38
CA GLY A 44 22.26 -4.84 -3.67
C GLY A 44 22.42 -3.35 -3.95
N SER A 45 21.45 -2.77 -4.67
CA SER A 45 21.47 -1.39 -5.17
C SER A 45 20.82 -0.34 -4.26
N SER A 46 20.49 -0.68 -3.01
CA SER A 46 19.83 0.24 -2.07
C SER A 46 20.79 0.87 -1.06
N LYS A 47 20.47 2.07 -0.58
CA LYS A 47 21.06 2.65 0.63
C LYS A 47 20.33 2.08 1.85
N THR A 48 21.02 1.28 2.66
CA THR A 48 20.39 0.50 3.73
C THR A 48 20.89 0.92 5.09
N VAL A 49 19.96 1.16 6.01
CA VAL A 49 20.20 1.51 7.41
C VAL A 49 19.54 0.45 8.27
N MET A 50 20.28 -0.06 9.26
CA MET A 50 19.77 -0.98 10.26
C MET A 50 19.64 -0.25 11.60
N ILE A 51 18.43 -0.22 12.15
CA ILE A 51 18.16 0.33 13.49
C ILE A 51 18.06 -0.83 14.46
N CYS A 52 18.91 -0.83 15.48
CA CYS A 52 18.92 -1.86 16.52
C CYS A 52 18.27 -1.31 17.79
N ALA A 53 17.08 -1.82 18.13
CA ALA A 53 16.42 -1.51 19.38
C ALA A 53 16.90 -2.48 20.46
N ILE A 54 17.55 -1.96 21.50
CA ILE A 54 18.10 -2.74 22.61
C ILE A 54 17.54 -2.24 23.95
N SER A 55 17.51 -3.12 24.95
CA SER A 55 17.04 -2.78 26.30
C SER A 55 18.24 -2.61 27.23
N PRO A 56 18.28 -1.56 28.07
CA PRO A 56 19.36 -1.36 29.04
C PRO A 56 19.24 -2.26 30.28
N ALA A 57 18.15 -3.03 30.41
CA ALA A 57 17.92 -3.88 31.58
C ALA A 57 18.89 -5.07 31.60
N SER A 58 19.44 -5.38 32.79
CA SER A 58 20.37 -6.51 32.99
C SER A 58 19.75 -7.86 32.65
N SER A 59 18.43 -8.02 32.82
CA SER A 59 17.69 -9.22 32.43
C SER A 59 17.77 -9.52 30.93
N ASN A 60 18.03 -8.50 30.10
CA ASN A 60 18.09 -8.59 28.64
C ASN A 60 19.53 -8.57 28.10
N TYR A 61 20.52 -8.83 28.95
CA TYR A 61 21.93 -8.75 28.59
C TYR A 61 22.28 -9.63 27.38
N GLU A 62 21.88 -10.91 27.39
CA GLU A 62 22.19 -11.87 26.31
C GLU A 62 21.55 -11.48 24.96
N GLU A 63 20.30 -11.02 24.99
CA GLU A 63 19.58 -10.58 23.78
C GLU A 63 20.16 -9.27 23.22
N THR A 64 20.53 -8.35 24.11
CA THR A 64 21.21 -7.09 23.73
C THR A 64 22.56 -7.37 23.10
N LEU A 65 23.36 -8.26 23.70
CA LEU A 65 24.65 -8.67 23.14
C LEU A 65 24.50 -9.36 21.78
N SER A 66 23.50 -10.25 21.65
CA SER A 66 23.19 -10.93 20.39
C SER A 66 22.81 -9.94 19.28
N THR A 67 22.02 -8.93 19.62
CA THR A 67 21.62 -7.84 18.71
C THR A 67 22.81 -7.00 18.27
N LEU A 68 23.70 -6.63 19.19
CA LEU A 68 24.93 -5.87 18.87
C LEU A 68 25.90 -6.67 17.99
N ARG A 69 26.08 -7.97 18.25
CA ARG A 69 26.87 -8.86 17.37
C ARG A 69 26.26 -8.99 15.98
N TYR A 70 24.94 -8.97 15.89
CA TYR A 70 24.23 -8.98 14.62
C TYR A 70 24.47 -7.66 13.84
N ALA A 71 24.37 -6.53 14.54
CA ALA A 71 24.64 -5.21 13.99
C ALA A 71 26.09 -5.07 13.48
N ASP A 72 27.06 -5.59 14.23
CA ASP A 72 28.47 -5.57 13.83
C ASP A 72 28.72 -6.35 12.53
N ARG A 73 28.05 -7.49 12.33
CA ARG A 73 28.09 -8.24 11.06
C ARG A 73 27.42 -7.45 9.94
N ALA A 74 26.23 -6.90 10.19
CA ALA A 74 25.49 -6.12 9.20
C ALA A 74 26.25 -4.89 8.71
N LYS A 75 26.98 -4.20 9.61
CA LYS A 75 27.84 -3.04 9.28
C LYS A 75 28.91 -3.34 8.23
N ARG A 76 29.35 -4.59 8.12
CA ARG A 76 30.40 -5.00 7.16
C ARG A 76 29.87 -5.16 5.74
N ILE A 77 28.56 -5.29 5.56
CA ILE A 77 27.93 -5.47 4.25
C ILE A 77 28.10 -4.20 3.43
N LYS A 78 28.63 -4.35 2.20
CA LYS A 78 28.80 -3.25 1.26
C LYS A 78 27.69 -3.33 0.20
N ASN A 79 26.87 -2.29 0.12
CA ASN A 79 25.91 -2.11 -0.95
C ASN A 79 26.50 -1.23 -2.04
N ALA A 80 26.14 -1.50 -3.29
CA ALA A 80 26.51 -0.69 -4.44
C ALA A 80 25.28 0.09 -4.90
N ALA A 81 24.96 1.17 -4.18
CA ALA A 81 23.77 1.96 -4.48
C ALA A 81 23.93 2.65 -5.83
N VAL A 82 23.01 2.33 -6.76
CA VAL A 82 22.96 2.93 -8.10
C VAL A 82 21.69 3.76 -8.18
N ILE A 83 21.77 4.90 -8.85
CA ILE A 83 20.58 5.69 -9.18
C ILE A 83 19.78 4.85 -10.19
N ASN A 84 18.67 4.28 -9.73
CA ASN A 84 17.75 3.56 -10.59
C ASN A 84 16.94 4.59 -11.38
N GLU A 85 17.53 5.11 -12.45
CA GLU A 85 16.79 5.89 -13.44
C GLU A 85 15.93 4.94 -14.27
N ASN A 86 14.68 5.32 -14.54
CA ASN A 86 13.88 4.62 -15.54
C ASN A 86 14.65 4.71 -16.87
N PRO A 87 14.85 3.60 -17.61
CA PRO A 87 15.47 3.64 -18.94
C PRO A 87 14.83 4.69 -19.86
N GLN A 88 13.53 4.95 -19.68
CA GLN A 88 12.80 5.98 -20.43
C GLN A 88 13.19 7.41 -20.00
N ASP A 89 13.30 7.69 -18.70
CA ASP A 89 13.71 9.02 -18.20
C ASP A 89 15.15 9.35 -18.63
N LYS A 90 16.01 8.32 -18.61
CA LYS A 90 17.38 8.41 -19.11
C LYS A 90 17.40 8.70 -20.61
N LEU A 91 16.57 8.01 -21.40
CA LEU A 91 16.44 8.23 -22.84
C LEU A 91 15.89 9.63 -23.15
N ILE A 92 14.84 10.07 -22.46
CA ILE A 92 14.25 11.41 -22.62
C ILE A 92 15.30 12.49 -22.33
N ARG A 93 16.10 12.32 -21.28
CA ARG A 93 17.17 13.26 -20.96
C ARG A 93 18.23 13.31 -22.06
N GLN A 94 18.70 12.15 -22.53
CA GLN A 94 19.70 12.06 -23.60
C GLN A 94 19.17 12.70 -24.90
N LEU A 95 17.95 12.39 -25.29
CA LEU A 95 17.32 12.93 -26.51
C LEU A 95 17.05 14.43 -26.43
N ARG A 96 16.68 14.96 -25.25
CA ARG A 96 16.53 16.41 -25.06
C ARG A 96 17.87 17.12 -25.14
N GLU A 97 18.91 16.55 -24.55
CA GLU A 97 20.28 17.09 -24.65
C GLU A 97 20.80 17.06 -26.11
N GLU A 98 20.55 15.97 -26.85
CA GLU A 98 20.91 15.89 -28.28
C GLU A 98 20.11 16.87 -29.15
N ASN A 99 18.80 16.99 -28.95
CA ASN A 99 17.98 17.96 -29.67
C ASN A 99 18.42 19.41 -29.40
N SER A 100 18.79 19.74 -28.16
CA SER A 100 19.30 21.08 -27.84
C SER A 100 20.60 21.36 -28.59
N LYS A 101 21.55 20.42 -28.56
CA LYS A 101 22.84 20.56 -29.26
C LYS A 101 22.66 20.69 -30.77
N LEU A 102 21.81 19.86 -31.38
CA LEU A 102 21.54 19.90 -32.81
C LEU A 102 20.87 21.22 -33.22
N LYS A 103 19.92 21.73 -32.43
CA LYS A 103 19.28 23.04 -32.67
C LYS A 103 20.27 24.20 -32.56
N GLU A 104 21.20 24.16 -31.62
CA GLU A 104 22.26 25.16 -31.48
C GLU A 104 23.21 25.13 -32.68
N LEU A 105 23.62 23.94 -33.13
CA LEU A 105 24.46 23.76 -34.33
C LEU A 105 23.76 24.30 -35.59
N MET A 106 22.48 24.01 -35.78
CA MET A 106 21.70 24.51 -36.93
C MET A 106 21.41 26.01 -36.86
N GLY A 107 21.19 26.57 -35.67
CA GLY A 107 21.00 28.01 -35.47
C GLY A 107 22.27 28.84 -35.71
N SER A 108 23.44 28.19 -35.74
CA SER A 108 24.75 28.82 -35.96
C SER A 108 25.33 28.65 -37.36
N ALA A 109 24.71 27.82 -38.22
CA ALA A 109 25.15 27.62 -39.60
C ALA A 109 24.44 28.62 -40.54
N PRO A 110 25.15 29.53 -41.24
CA PRO A 110 24.54 30.28 -42.33
C PRO A 110 24.13 29.28 -43.43
N ALA A 111 22.95 29.47 -44.00
CA ALA A 111 22.41 28.64 -45.07
C ALA A 111 23.38 28.60 -46.27
N SER A 112 24.24 27.59 -46.34
CA SER A 112 25.02 27.29 -47.53
C SER A 112 24.23 26.29 -48.35
N ASP A 113 23.61 26.80 -49.42
CA ASP A 113 23.02 26.01 -50.49
C ASP A 113 24.05 25.03 -51.06
N GLY A 114 23.72 23.73 -51.01
CA GLY A 114 24.38 22.71 -51.83
C GLY A 114 25.27 21.72 -51.08
N ALA A 115 24.68 20.81 -50.32
CA ALA A 115 25.01 19.37 -50.32
C ALA A 115 24.05 18.60 -49.39
N ASP A 116 23.87 17.32 -49.68
CA ASP A 116 23.26 16.28 -48.83
C ASP A 116 21.75 16.06 -48.88
N ALA A 117 21.30 15.43 -49.98
CA ALA A 117 20.12 14.57 -49.98
C ALA A 117 20.18 13.46 -48.90
N GLN A 118 21.38 13.02 -48.52
CA GLN A 118 21.61 11.98 -47.50
C GLN A 118 21.28 12.47 -46.08
N LEU A 119 21.60 13.73 -45.73
CA LEU A 119 21.21 14.32 -44.44
C LEU A 119 19.70 14.53 -44.35
N GLY A 120 19.03 14.85 -45.47
CA GLY A 120 17.58 15.01 -45.53
C GLY A 120 16.82 13.71 -45.21
N GLU A 121 17.29 12.57 -45.71
CA GLU A 121 16.72 11.25 -45.40
C GLU A 121 16.95 10.84 -43.93
N ASP A 122 18.17 11.04 -43.40
CA ASP A 122 18.46 10.75 -41.98
C ASP A 122 17.68 11.66 -41.02
N LEU A 123 17.45 12.92 -41.40
CA LEU A 123 16.60 13.86 -40.64
C LEU A 123 15.14 13.43 -40.66
N ALA A 124 14.62 12.99 -41.81
CA ALA A 124 13.25 12.51 -41.93
C ALA A 124 13.03 11.21 -41.13
N ALA A 125 13.99 10.28 -41.16
CA ALA A 125 13.95 9.05 -40.39
C ALA A 125 13.96 9.32 -38.87
N LYS A 126 14.86 10.21 -38.39
CA LYS A 126 14.89 10.59 -36.97
C LYS A 126 13.63 11.36 -36.53
N GLN A 127 13.04 12.17 -37.40
CA GLN A 127 11.78 12.87 -37.10
C GLN A 127 10.61 11.89 -36.96
N GLN A 128 10.56 10.83 -37.77
CA GLN A 128 9.55 9.77 -37.62
C GLN A 128 9.73 8.98 -36.32
N GLU A 129 10.97 8.69 -35.92
CA GLU A 129 11.25 7.99 -34.66
C GLU A 129 10.85 8.83 -33.44
N VAL A 130 11.14 10.14 -33.47
CA VAL A 130 10.70 11.07 -32.42
C VAL A 130 9.17 11.16 -32.35
N ALA A 131 8.49 11.22 -33.49
CA ALA A 131 7.02 11.28 -33.52
C ALA A 131 6.38 10.02 -32.94
N ALA A 132 6.89 8.82 -33.28
CA ALA A 132 6.40 7.57 -32.74
C ALA A 132 6.62 7.44 -31.22
N LEU A 133 7.75 7.95 -30.71
CA LEU A 133 8.04 8.00 -29.28
C LEU A 133 7.16 9.02 -28.53
N GLU A 134 6.87 10.18 -29.14
CA GLU A 134 5.94 11.17 -28.57
C GLU A 134 4.52 10.62 -28.46
N GLU A 135 4.07 9.86 -29.46
CA GLU A 135 2.77 9.16 -29.43
C GLU A 135 2.72 8.12 -28.31
N ALA A 136 3.77 7.29 -28.17
CA ALA A 136 3.88 6.32 -27.09
C ALA A 136 3.88 6.98 -25.69
N LEU A 137 4.48 8.17 -25.55
CA LEU A 137 4.43 8.95 -24.31
C LEU A 137 3.04 9.50 -24.01
N GLN A 138 2.30 9.97 -25.02
CA GLN A 138 0.92 10.43 -24.84
C GLN A 138 -0.02 9.30 -24.41
N ASP A 139 0.11 8.12 -25.02
CA ASP A 139 -0.71 6.96 -24.64
C ASP A 139 -0.39 6.47 -23.22
N MET A 140 0.88 6.53 -22.82
CA MET A 140 1.26 6.21 -21.44
C MET A 140 0.78 7.27 -20.44
N GLN A 141 0.77 8.56 -20.81
CA GLN A 141 0.21 9.62 -19.97
C GLN A 141 -1.29 9.44 -19.74
N LYS A 142 -2.05 9.01 -20.76
CA LYS A 142 -3.46 8.63 -20.59
C LYS A 142 -3.61 7.48 -19.60
N SER A 143 -2.80 6.42 -19.72
CA SER A 143 -2.82 5.29 -18.77
C SER A 143 -2.47 5.70 -17.34
N PHE A 144 -1.54 6.65 -17.18
CA PHE A 144 -1.21 7.19 -15.86
C PHE A 144 -2.35 8.04 -15.28
N ALA A 145 -3.01 8.85 -16.10
CA ALA A 145 -4.17 9.65 -15.69
C ALA A 145 -5.33 8.76 -15.19
N GLU A 146 -5.60 7.65 -15.87
CA GLU A 146 -6.58 6.64 -15.43
C GLU A 146 -6.19 6.02 -14.09
N LYS A 147 -4.93 5.57 -13.94
CA LYS A 147 -4.44 5.02 -12.66
C LYS A 147 -4.50 6.02 -11.51
N MET A 148 -4.25 7.30 -11.79
CA MET A 148 -4.37 8.38 -10.81
C MET A 148 -5.82 8.63 -10.42
N ALA A 149 -6.76 8.59 -11.37
CA ALA A 149 -8.18 8.72 -11.09
C ALA A 149 -8.69 7.57 -10.22
N ASP A 150 -8.24 6.34 -10.48
CA ASP A 150 -8.60 5.17 -9.65
C ASP A 150 -8.00 5.26 -8.25
N ALA A 151 -6.75 5.71 -8.12
CA ALA A 151 -6.11 5.95 -6.83
C ALA A 151 -6.84 7.04 -6.02
N GLN A 152 -7.27 8.13 -6.67
CA GLN A 152 -8.07 9.19 -6.04
C GLN A 152 -9.44 8.69 -5.61
N LYS A 153 -10.15 7.91 -6.44
CA LYS A 153 -11.42 7.28 -6.06
C LYS A 153 -11.25 6.36 -4.85
N ALA A 154 -10.19 5.55 -4.82
CA ALA A 154 -9.89 4.68 -3.69
C ALA A 154 -9.55 5.48 -2.41
N ALA A 155 -8.84 6.61 -2.54
CA ALA A 155 -8.57 7.51 -1.43
C ALA A 155 -9.84 8.18 -0.89
N GLN A 156 -10.69 8.72 -1.77
CA GLN A 156 -11.98 9.30 -1.39
C GLN A 156 -12.91 8.26 -0.73
N LYS A 157 -12.90 7.01 -1.21
CA LYS A 157 -13.65 5.93 -0.57
C LYS A 157 -13.16 5.67 0.86
N ARG A 158 -11.84 5.61 1.07
CA ARG A 158 -11.25 5.47 2.42
C ARG A 158 -11.54 6.66 3.32
N GLU A 159 -11.59 7.87 2.77
CA GLU A 159 -11.90 9.09 3.53
C GLU A 159 -13.36 9.09 3.99
N LYS A 160 -14.31 8.74 3.10
CA LYS A 160 -15.72 8.55 3.46
C LYS A 160 -15.93 7.42 4.48
N GLU A 161 -15.17 6.33 4.37
CA GLU A 161 -15.18 5.25 5.36
C GLU A 161 -14.69 5.73 6.74
N LYS A 162 -13.72 6.65 6.79
CA LYS A 162 -13.24 7.28 8.03
C LYS A 162 -14.23 8.30 8.60
N GLU A 163 -14.85 9.14 7.77
CA GLU A 163 -15.90 10.08 8.20
C GLU A 163 -17.07 9.32 8.84
N ASN A 164 -17.47 8.19 8.27
CA ASN A 164 -18.49 7.32 8.85
C ASN A 164 -18.08 6.77 10.24
N LEU A 165 -16.79 6.57 10.51
CA LEU A 165 -16.31 6.11 11.82
C LEU A 165 -16.36 7.23 12.89
N SER A 166 -16.44 8.50 12.47
CA SER A 166 -16.63 9.65 13.36
C SER A 166 -18.08 9.83 13.80
N LEU A 167 -19.02 9.22 13.10
CA LEU A 167 -20.42 9.19 13.51
C LEU A 167 -20.62 8.09 14.56
N PRO A 168 -21.64 8.21 15.43
CA PRO A 168 -22.09 7.10 16.25
C PRO A 168 -22.35 5.87 15.37
N HIS A 169 -21.79 4.72 15.73
CA HIS A 169 -21.85 3.52 14.90
C HIS A 169 -22.00 2.26 15.75
N ILE A 170 -22.55 1.21 15.14
CA ILE A 170 -22.52 -0.15 15.67
C ILE A 170 -21.50 -0.98 14.88
N ALA A 171 -20.66 -1.72 15.58
CA ALA A 171 -19.64 -2.57 14.99
C ALA A 171 -19.74 -4.00 15.52
N ASN A 172 -19.46 -4.97 14.66
CA ASN A 172 -19.36 -6.36 15.09
C ASN A 172 -18.10 -6.56 15.94
N LEU A 173 -18.26 -7.19 17.09
CA LEU A 173 -17.17 -7.65 17.94
C LEU A 173 -16.86 -9.11 17.58
N ASN A 174 -15.61 -9.39 17.25
CA ASN A 174 -15.13 -10.74 16.99
C ASN A 174 -14.06 -11.10 18.04
N GLU A 175 -13.91 -12.38 18.36
CA GLU A 175 -12.87 -12.83 19.29
C GLU A 175 -11.45 -12.57 18.75
N ASP A 176 -11.32 -12.51 17.42
CA ASP A 176 -10.10 -12.06 16.76
C ASP A 176 -10.12 -10.54 16.55
N ASP A 177 -9.20 -9.83 17.21
CA ASP A 177 -9.00 -8.37 17.09
C ASP A 177 -8.82 -7.89 15.65
N LEU A 178 -8.27 -8.72 14.76
CA LEU A 178 -8.07 -8.37 13.35
C LEU A 178 -9.38 -8.41 12.55
N LEU A 179 -10.41 -9.07 13.08
CA LEU A 179 -11.73 -9.22 12.48
C LEU A 179 -12.80 -8.35 13.18
N THR A 180 -12.52 -7.88 14.39
CA THR A 180 -13.32 -6.84 15.07
C THR A 180 -13.38 -5.56 14.22
N ASN A 181 -14.53 -4.88 14.22
CA ASN A 181 -14.78 -3.65 13.43
C ASN A 181 -14.78 -3.83 11.90
N LYS A 182 -14.78 -5.06 11.38
CA LYS A 182 -14.90 -5.29 9.92
C LYS A 182 -16.31 -5.09 9.37
N LEU A 183 -17.33 -5.21 10.20
CA LEU A 183 -18.71 -4.84 9.91
C LEU A 183 -19.05 -3.66 10.81
N CYS A 184 -19.17 -2.47 10.24
CA CYS A 184 -19.45 -1.23 10.95
C CYS A 184 -20.58 -0.48 10.22
N PHE A 185 -21.60 -0.07 10.96
CA PHE A 185 -22.74 0.68 10.45
C PHE A 185 -22.84 2.00 11.21
N ALA A 186 -22.60 3.10 10.50
CA ALA A 186 -22.73 4.45 11.04
C ALA A 186 -24.20 4.89 11.04
N PHE A 187 -24.66 5.42 12.16
CA PHE A 187 -25.99 6.00 12.29
C PHE A 187 -25.96 7.46 11.86
N LYS A 188 -26.69 7.75 10.79
CA LYS A 188 -26.98 9.12 10.37
C LYS A 188 -28.13 9.68 11.19
N GLU A 189 -28.30 10.99 11.15
CA GLU A 189 -29.42 11.68 11.80
C GLU A 189 -30.76 11.15 11.29
N GLY A 190 -31.69 10.91 12.22
CA GLY A 190 -32.97 10.25 11.95
C GLY A 190 -33.09 8.86 12.56
N ARG A 191 -33.99 8.05 12.00
CA ARG A 191 -34.37 6.73 12.51
C ARG A 191 -33.74 5.63 11.67
N SER A 192 -33.03 4.70 12.31
CA SER A 192 -32.44 3.50 11.70
C SER A 192 -33.03 2.24 12.34
N ARG A 193 -33.51 1.30 11.53
CA ARG A 193 -34.10 0.02 11.90
C ARG A 193 -33.04 -1.07 11.82
N ILE A 194 -32.97 -1.84 12.90
CA ILE A 194 -32.13 -3.02 13.05
C ILE A 194 -33.06 -4.24 13.04
N GLY A 195 -32.77 -5.21 12.20
CA GLY A 195 -33.65 -6.35 12.02
C GLY A 195 -32.99 -7.52 11.29
N ARG A 196 -33.74 -8.59 11.12
CA ARG A 196 -33.27 -9.76 10.39
C ARG A 196 -32.98 -9.39 8.94
N SER A 197 -31.80 -9.79 8.44
CA SER A 197 -31.49 -9.69 7.02
C SER A 197 -32.39 -10.64 6.23
N LEU A 198 -33.39 -10.10 5.55
CA LEU A 198 -34.29 -10.85 4.67
C LEU A 198 -33.54 -11.34 3.42
N GLY A 199 -33.83 -12.58 3.01
CA GLY A 199 -33.30 -13.16 1.78
C GLY A 199 -33.96 -12.58 0.53
N THR A 200 -33.37 -12.79 -0.64
CA THR A 200 -34.00 -12.43 -1.93
C THR A 200 -35.28 -13.23 -2.13
N GLY A 201 -36.45 -12.60 -1.90
CA GLY A 201 -37.77 -13.22 -2.10
C GLY A 201 -38.71 -13.19 -0.89
N GLU A 202 -38.29 -12.71 0.27
CA GLU A 202 -39.17 -12.54 1.43
C GLU A 202 -39.92 -11.19 1.36
N ALA A 203 -41.23 -11.20 1.64
CA ALA A 203 -42.06 -10.01 1.65
C ALA A 203 -41.88 -9.22 2.96
N GLY A 204 -41.40 -7.97 2.86
CA GLY A 204 -41.21 -7.07 4.00
C GLY A 204 -40.28 -5.90 3.66
N GLU A 205 -40.28 -4.84 4.49
CA GLU A 205 -39.30 -3.77 4.36
C GLU A 205 -37.91 -4.24 4.83
N LYS A 206 -36.87 -3.92 4.04
CA LYS A 206 -35.50 -4.25 4.40
C LYS A 206 -35.00 -3.29 5.49
N PRO A 207 -34.47 -3.78 6.62
CA PRO A 207 -33.89 -2.91 7.65
C PRO A 207 -32.64 -2.19 7.12
N GLU A 208 -32.35 -0.99 7.62
CA GLU A 208 -31.09 -0.30 7.31
C GLU A 208 -29.88 -1.08 7.84
N VAL A 209 -30.03 -1.77 8.98
CA VAL A 209 -29.02 -2.66 9.55
C VAL A 209 -29.58 -4.09 9.62
N GLY A 210 -29.18 -4.92 8.65
CA GLY A 210 -29.56 -6.33 8.59
C GLY A 210 -28.59 -7.21 9.38
N LEU A 211 -29.11 -7.96 10.34
CA LEU A 211 -28.38 -8.95 11.14
C LEU A 211 -28.85 -10.36 10.80
N ALA A 212 -27.93 -11.33 10.86
CA ALA A 212 -28.24 -12.75 10.68
C ALA A 212 -27.91 -13.50 11.97
N GLY A 213 -28.86 -14.30 12.47
CA GLY A 213 -28.66 -15.08 13.69
C GLY A 213 -29.96 -15.60 14.29
N LEU A 214 -29.86 -16.69 15.04
CA LEU A 214 -30.96 -17.20 15.87
C LEU A 214 -31.23 -16.19 16.99
N GLY A 215 -32.50 -15.83 17.19
CA GLY A 215 -32.90 -14.79 18.16
C GLY A 215 -32.97 -13.37 17.60
N ILE A 216 -32.57 -13.14 16.34
CA ILE A 216 -32.79 -11.84 15.68
C ILE A 216 -34.22 -11.79 15.13
N HIS A 217 -34.99 -10.80 15.54
CA HIS A 217 -36.37 -10.55 15.12
C HIS A 217 -36.41 -9.76 13.80
N THR A 218 -37.51 -9.88 13.03
CA THR A 218 -37.68 -9.14 11.75
C THR A 218 -37.55 -7.64 11.97
N GLU A 219 -38.24 -7.11 12.97
CA GLU A 219 -37.97 -5.80 13.56
C GLU A 219 -37.40 -6.06 14.96
N HIS A 220 -36.12 -5.78 15.16
CA HIS A 220 -35.42 -6.11 16.41
C HIS A 220 -35.24 -4.89 17.29
N ALA A 221 -34.65 -3.84 16.73
CA ALA A 221 -34.42 -2.60 17.45
C ALA A 221 -34.46 -1.40 16.51
N VAL A 222 -34.58 -0.22 17.09
CA VAL A 222 -34.57 1.06 16.41
C VAL A 222 -33.54 1.94 17.09
N VAL A 223 -32.71 2.60 16.29
CA VAL A 223 -31.81 3.65 16.75
C VAL A 223 -32.33 4.98 16.22
N VAL A 224 -32.62 5.91 17.13
CA VAL A 224 -32.94 7.30 16.78
C VAL A 224 -31.73 8.17 17.10
N THR A 225 -31.16 8.80 16.08
CA THR A 225 -30.01 9.68 16.23
C THR A 225 -30.45 11.13 16.07
N THR A 226 -30.20 11.97 17.06
CA THR A 226 -30.51 13.41 17.05
C THR A 226 -29.34 14.18 17.66
N GLY A 227 -28.76 15.14 16.93
CA GLY A 227 -27.65 15.95 17.44
C GLY A 227 -26.43 15.12 17.88
N GLY A 228 -26.17 13.98 17.23
CA GLY A 228 -25.06 13.07 17.55
C GLY A 228 -25.28 12.15 18.75
N GLN A 229 -26.43 12.21 19.41
CA GLN A 229 -26.83 11.24 20.44
C GLN A 229 -27.70 10.14 19.85
N CYS A 230 -27.45 8.88 20.22
CA CYS A 230 -28.22 7.73 19.78
C CYS A 230 -29.06 7.17 20.92
N LEU A 231 -30.37 7.04 20.68
CA LEU A 231 -31.28 6.31 21.55
C LEU A 231 -31.61 4.97 20.89
N LEU A 232 -31.23 3.86 21.54
CA LEU A 232 -31.59 2.51 21.14
C LEU A 232 -32.87 2.09 21.87
N SER A 233 -33.88 1.65 21.12
CA SER A 233 -35.12 1.07 21.65
C SER A 233 -35.42 -0.28 20.98
N ALA A 234 -35.99 -1.20 21.74
CA ALA A 234 -36.46 -2.48 21.19
C ALA A 234 -37.74 -2.26 20.38
N ALA A 235 -37.94 -3.06 19.32
CA ALA A 235 -39.14 -2.96 18.49
C ALA A 235 -40.37 -3.69 19.09
N SER A 236 -40.14 -4.68 19.96
CA SER A 236 -41.19 -5.44 20.66
C SER A 236 -40.69 -5.97 22.01
N LYS A 237 -41.60 -6.49 22.84
CA LYS A 237 -41.26 -7.13 24.14
C LYS A 237 -40.33 -8.32 23.98
N GLU A 238 -40.54 -9.13 22.95
CA GLU A 238 -39.72 -10.30 22.65
C GLU A 238 -38.32 -9.88 22.21
N ALA A 239 -38.22 -8.83 21.39
CA ALA A 239 -36.93 -8.28 20.98
C ALA A 239 -36.19 -7.59 22.14
N ALA A 240 -36.92 -6.96 23.06
CA ALA A 240 -36.36 -6.36 24.27
C ALA A 240 -35.69 -7.42 25.16
N ALA A 241 -36.32 -8.58 25.34
CA ALA A 241 -35.76 -9.71 26.08
C ALA A 241 -34.52 -10.33 25.41
N ALA A 242 -34.34 -10.11 24.11
CA ALA A 242 -33.18 -10.56 23.34
C ALA A 242 -32.09 -9.49 23.16
N THR A 243 -32.30 -8.26 23.64
CA THR A 243 -31.37 -7.14 23.46
C THR A 243 -30.80 -6.70 24.80
N PHE A 244 -29.47 -6.72 24.91
CA PHE A 244 -28.76 -6.37 26.15
C PHE A 244 -27.79 -5.20 25.91
N VAL A 245 -27.81 -4.22 26.80
CA VAL A 245 -26.84 -3.11 26.84
C VAL A 245 -26.06 -3.22 28.13
N ASN A 246 -24.74 -3.38 28.03
CA ASN A 246 -23.84 -3.58 29.18
C ASN A 246 -24.29 -4.70 30.13
N GLY A 247 -24.87 -5.77 29.57
CA GLY A 247 -25.36 -6.94 30.33
C GLY A 247 -26.75 -6.79 30.95
N ALA A 248 -27.40 -5.63 30.84
CA ALA A 248 -28.79 -5.43 31.26
C ALA A 248 -29.74 -5.54 30.06
N SER A 249 -30.87 -6.22 30.24
CA SER A 249 -31.94 -6.29 29.22
C SER A 249 -32.52 -4.90 28.97
N LEU A 250 -32.84 -4.57 27.73
CA LEU A 250 -33.64 -3.39 27.44
C LEU A 250 -35.03 -3.53 28.10
N SER A 251 -35.48 -2.50 28.80
CA SER A 251 -36.88 -2.34 29.20
C SER A 251 -37.63 -1.57 28.11
N GLU A 252 -38.95 -1.78 28.00
CA GLU A 252 -39.84 -0.96 27.17
C GLU A 252 -39.71 0.55 27.47
#